data_AF-A0AA40FIJ8-F1
#
_entry.id   AF-A0AA40FIJ8-F1
#
_cell.length_a   1.000
_cell.length_b   1.000
_cell.length_c   1.000
_cell.angle_alpha   90.00
_cell.angle_beta   90.00
_cell.angle_gamma   90.00
#
_symmetry.space_group_name_H-M   'P 1'
#
loop_
_entity.id
_entity.type
_entity.pdbx_description
1 polymer ?
#
loop_
_entity_poly.entity_id
_entity_poly.type
_entity_poly.pdbx_seq_one_letter_code
_entity_poly.pdbx_strand_id
1 'polypeptide(L)'
;MKTEVLYLLICLGVVTALTRKQEALEQNRRKVALPTLQKKQPPTREEQEEYEDEEELSDQCPEPNGYFPDVEQCDKYYDCRDGKPIDKLCPDGLVFNDFSPQHEKCDLPFGIDCTKRPKLQKPQPSPHCPRMHGYFAHEDPRICNTFYYCVEGKFNMITCPDGLVFSEKTGICNWPDEAQKKGCGSRELFNFTCPKVDESVAATHPRYPDTEDCQYFYVCVNGEIPRRSGCKLGQAFDERTGKCDWARKIPECKDWYKGQLTDEELDALENPPPKPKHSGGHSRRKGAKPPA
;
A
#
# COMPACT_ATOMS: atom_id res chain seq x y z
N MET A 1 74.15 -4.70 20.29
CA MET A 1 73.69 -3.63 21.21
C MET A 1 73.55 -2.23 20.59
N LYS A 2 74.11 -1.92 19.40
CA LYS A 2 73.94 -0.58 18.76
C LYS A 2 72.78 -0.50 17.74
N THR A 3 72.28 -1.63 17.24
CA THR A 3 71.20 -1.70 16.24
C THR A 3 69.79 -1.64 16.85
N GLU A 4 69.57 -2.21 18.03
CA GLU A 4 68.27 -2.19 18.74
C GLU A 4 67.88 -0.79 19.24
N VAL A 5 68.86 0.02 19.69
CA VAL A 5 68.61 1.39 20.15
C VAL A 5 68.24 2.32 18.98
N LEU A 6 68.79 2.07 17.79
CA LEU A 6 68.46 2.84 16.60
C LEU A 6 67.04 2.55 16.10
N TYR A 7 66.58 1.30 16.21
CA TYR A 7 65.23 0.90 15.82
C TYR A 7 64.17 1.52 16.75
N LEU A 8 64.41 1.52 18.07
CA LEU A 8 63.53 2.14 19.06
C LEU A 8 63.40 3.67 18.89
N LEU A 9 64.50 4.36 18.57
CA LEU A 9 64.48 5.81 18.32
C LEU A 9 63.74 6.17 17.01
N ILE A 10 63.87 5.34 15.96
CA ILE A 10 63.11 5.50 14.71
C ILE A 10 61.62 5.25 14.95
N CYS A 11 61.24 4.22 15.72
CA CYS A 11 59.84 3.95 16.05
C CYS A 11 59.19 5.08 16.86
N LEU A 12 59.87 5.64 17.86
CA LEU A 12 59.37 6.80 18.63
C LEU A 12 59.24 8.07 17.77
N GLY A 13 60.17 8.29 16.83
CA GLY A 13 60.10 9.41 15.87
C GLY A 13 58.94 9.29 14.87
N VAL A 14 58.60 8.07 14.44
CA VAL A 14 57.46 7.82 13.53
C VAL A 14 56.12 7.94 14.26
N VAL A 15 56.01 7.44 15.51
CA VAL A 15 54.78 7.57 16.31
C VAL A 15 54.48 9.04 16.64
N THR A 16 55.48 9.84 16.99
CA THR A 16 55.30 11.28 17.28
C THR A 16 54.98 12.13 16.04
N ALA A 17 55.39 11.71 14.84
CA ALA A 17 55.03 12.37 13.58
C ALA A 17 53.61 12.03 13.11
N LEU A 18 53.13 10.81 13.40
CA LEU A 18 51.77 10.37 13.06
C LEU A 18 50.72 11.01 13.98
N THR A 19 51.00 11.17 15.28
CA THR A 19 50.08 11.85 16.22
C THR A 19 49.94 13.34 15.89
N ARG A 20 51.03 14.03 15.53
CA ARG A 20 50.98 15.44 15.07
C ARG A 20 50.19 15.63 13.77
N LYS A 21 50.19 14.64 12.86
CA LYS A 21 49.36 14.68 11.64
C LYS A 21 47.88 14.39 11.92
N GLN A 22 47.56 13.55 12.91
CA GLN A 22 46.18 13.31 13.33
C GLN A 22 45.57 14.53 14.05
N GLU A 23 46.32 15.21 14.94
CA GLU A 23 45.85 16.43 15.62
C GLU A 23 45.59 17.59 14.64
N ALA A 24 46.40 17.73 13.58
CA ALA A 24 46.22 18.76 12.55
C ALA A 24 44.99 18.51 11.63
N LEU A 25 44.61 17.25 11.41
CA LEU A 25 43.42 16.89 10.62
C LEU A 25 42.12 17.08 11.43
N GLU A 26 42.16 16.81 12.73
CA GLU A 26 41.00 16.92 13.63
C GLU A 26 40.63 18.39 13.94
N GLN A 27 41.64 19.28 14.06
CA GLN A 27 41.41 20.72 14.15
C GLN A 27 40.83 21.34 12.86
N ASN A 28 41.15 20.77 11.69
CA ASN A 28 40.54 21.20 10.42
C ASN A 28 39.11 20.69 10.25
N ARG A 29 38.78 19.50 10.78
CA ARG A 29 37.42 18.95 10.76
C ARG A 29 36.45 19.71 11.70
N ARG A 30 36.94 20.28 12.80
CA ARG A 30 36.15 21.13 13.71
C ARG A 30 35.88 22.55 13.20
N LYS A 31 36.57 23.02 12.15
CA LYS A 31 36.33 24.33 11.51
C LYS A 31 35.29 24.30 10.37
N VAL A 32 34.83 23.11 9.97
CA VAL A 32 33.85 22.92 8.86
C VAL A 32 32.44 22.60 9.37
N ALA A 33 32.23 22.56 10.69
CA ALA A 33 30.92 22.34 11.32
C ALA A 33 30.53 23.50 12.24
N LEU A 34 30.26 24.65 11.64
CA LEU A 34 29.30 25.60 12.18
C LEU A 34 28.41 25.99 11.00
N PRO A 35 27.10 25.67 10.99
CA PRO A 35 26.24 26.25 9.99
C PRO A 35 26.29 27.75 10.23
N THR A 36 26.82 28.49 9.25
CA THR A 36 26.53 29.91 9.11
C THR A 36 25.01 30.00 9.26
N LEU A 37 24.54 30.71 10.28
CA LEU A 37 23.19 31.26 10.31
C LEU A 37 23.07 32.06 9.00
N GLN A 38 22.62 31.40 7.94
CA GLN A 38 22.03 32.09 6.82
C GLN A 38 20.87 32.82 7.46
N LYS A 39 21.01 34.16 7.59
CA LYS A 39 19.84 35.02 7.64
C LYS A 39 18.97 34.54 6.49
N LYS A 40 17.89 33.82 6.78
CA LYS A 40 16.79 33.69 5.84
C LYS A 40 16.50 35.11 5.40
N GLN A 41 16.63 35.38 4.10
CA GLN A 41 16.18 36.64 3.55
C GLN A 41 14.72 36.81 3.99
N PRO A 42 14.31 38.03 4.40
CA PRO A 42 12.91 38.32 4.60
C PRO A 42 12.17 37.90 3.31
N PRO A 43 11.00 37.25 3.43
CA PRO A 43 10.18 36.92 2.27
C PRO A 43 10.02 38.17 1.41
N THR A 44 10.11 38.00 0.10
CA THR A 44 9.90 39.10 -0.84
C THR A 44 8.48 39.64 -0.67
N ARG A 45 8.28 40.91 -1.00
CA ARG A 45 6.97 41.56 -0.85
C ARG A 45 5.84 40.80 -1.56
N GLU A 46 6.15 40.16 -2.70
CA GLU A 46 5.21 39.31 -3.44
C GLU A 46 4.90 38.01 -2.67
N GLU A 47 5.91 37.36 -2.05
CA GLU A 47 5.71 36.20 -1.18
C GLU A 47 4.99 36.54 0.14
N GLN A 48 5.09 37.79 0.61
CA GLN A 48 4.37 38.27 1.80
C GLN A 48 2.91 38.57 1.48
N GLU A 49 2.64 39.20 0.34
CA GLU A 49 1.28 39.45 -0.15
C GLU A 49 0.55 38.12 -0.41
N GLU A 50 1.22 37.10 -0.97
CA GLU A 50 0.65 35.75 -1.17
C GLU A 50 0.37 35.02 0.18
N TYR A 51 1.24 35.15 1.18
CA TYR A 51 1.05 34.54 2.51
C TYR A 51 -0.09 35.20 3.31
N GLU A 52 -0.23 36.52 3.22
CA GLU A 52 -1.29 37.29 3.88
C GLU A 52 -2.66 37.01 3.24
N ASP A 53 -2.72 36.89 1.91
CA ASP A 53 -3.94 36.54 1.18
C ASP A 53 -4.41 35.10 1.49
N GLU A 54 -3.48 34.13 1.67
CA GLU A 54 -3.80 32.75 2.05
C GLU A 54 -4.26 32.61 3.52
N GLU A 55 -3.66 33.36 4.46
CA GLU A 55 -4.13 33.42 5.86
C GLU A 55 -5.52 34.07 5.96
N GLU A 56 -5.80 35.17 5.24
CA GLU A 56 -7.13 35.82 5.24
C GLU A 56 -8.23 34.93 4.64
N LEU A 57 -7.89 34.07 3.68
CA LEU A 57 -8.81 33.08 3.11
C LEU A 57 -9.16 31.96 4.10
N SER A 58 -8.28 31.65 5.06
CA SER A 58 -8.55 30.65 6.10
C SER A 58 -9.50 31.14 7.20
N ASP A 59 -9.55 32.46 7.42
CA ASP A 59 -10.41 33.10 8.43
C ASP A 59 -11.84 33.41 7.93
N GLN A 60 -12.11 33.19 6.64
CA GLN A 60 -13.41 33.49 6.02
C GLN A 60 -14.06 32.26 5.38
N CYS A 61 -15.30 32.01 5.78
CA CYS A 61 -16.12 30.94 5.21
C CYS A 61 -16.51 31.23 3.75
N PRO A 62 -16.28 30.31 2.81
CA PRO A 62 -16.72 30.48 1.41
C PRO A 62 -18.23 30.67 1.27
N GLU A 63 -19.02 29.97 2.10
CA GLU A 63 -20.46 30.20 2.26
C GLU A 63 -20.83 30.30 3.74
N PRO A 64 -21.97 30.93 4.10
CA PRO A 64 -22.34 31.10 5.50
C PRO A 64 -22.46 29.79 6.29
N ASN A 65 -22.88 28.71 5.62
CA ASN A 65 -23.06 27.41 6.25
C ASN A 65 -22.47 26.30 5.37
N GLY A 66 -21.71 25.40 5.97
CA GLY A 66 -21.15 24.24 5.28
C GLY A 66 -19.83 23.76 5.86
N TYR A 67 -19.23 22.79 5.18
CA TYR A 67 -17.95 22.19 5.54
C TYR A 67 -16.95 22.43 4.41
N PHE A 68 -15.83 23.09 4.73
CA PHE A 68 -14.86 23.53 3.73
C PHE A 68 -13.45 23.04 4.09
N PRO A 69 -12.65 22.61 3.09
CA PRO A 69 -11.30 22.12 3.33
C PRO A 69 -10.38 23.25 3.78
N ASP A 70 -9.37 22.90 4.58
CA ASP A 70 -8.22 23.78 4.77
C ASP A 70 -7.33 23.84 3.53
N VAL A 71 -6.68 25.00 3.31
CA VAL A 71 -5.88 25.26 2.11
C VAL A 71 -4.53 24.53 2.14
N GLU A 72 -3.99 24.23 3.31
CA GLU A 72 -2.66 23.59 3.44
C GLU A 72 -2.72 22.15 3.98
N GLN A 73 -3.72 21.81 4.78
CA GLN A 73 -3.79 20.57 5.56
C GLN A 73 -4.97 19.67 5.14
N CYS A 74 -4.67 18.46 4.65
CA CYS A 74 -5.69 17.59 4.05
C CYS A 74 -6.71 17.02 5.06
N ASP A 75 -6.33 16.93 6.33
CA ASP A 75 -7.17 16.42 7.41
C ASP A 75 -7.75 17.53 8.29
N LYS A 76 -7.58 18.80 7.90
CA LYS A 76 -8.22 19.96 8.54
C LYS A 76 -9.34 20.48 7.64
N TYR A 77 -10.43 20.91 8.29
CA TYR A 77 -11.59 21.52 7.64
C TYR A 77 -12.28 22.50 8.60
N TYR A 78 -13.18 23.30 8.05
CA TYR A 78 -13.95 24.29 8.78
C TYR A 78 -15.44 23.95 8.73
N ASP A 79 -16.08 23.89 9.89
CA ASP A 79 -17.54 23.87 10.04
C ASP A 79 -18.02 25.32 10.13
N CYS A 80 -18.43 25.86 9.00
CA CYS A 80 -18.91 27.23 8.86
C CYS A 80 -20.36 27.32 9.31
N ARG A 81 -20.63 28.25 10.25
CA ARG A 81 -21.97 28.53 10.76
C ARG A 81 -22.20 30.03 10.82
N ASP A 82 -23.19 30.52 10.09
CA ASP A 82 -23.47 31.95 9.93
C ASP A 82 -22.22 32.79 9.58
N GLY A 83 -21.38 32.23 8.70
CA GLY A 83 -20.14 32.86 8.22
C GLY A 83 -18.95 32.79 9.20
N LYS A 84 -19.10 32.08 10.32
CA LYS A 84 -18.02 31.90 11.30
C LYS A 84 -17.39 30.51 11.14
N PRO A 85 -16.09 30.42 10.81
CA PRO A 85 -15.42 29.13 10.70
C PRO A 85 -15.17 28.54 12.09
N ILE A 86 -15.41 27.23 12.22
CA ILE A 86 -15.01 26.45 13.38
C ILE A 86 -14.01 25.40 12.92
N ASP A 87 -12.77 25.51 13.36
CA ASP A 87 -11.71 24.56 13.05
C ASP A 87 -12.06 23.14 13.52
N LYS A 88 -11.88 22.20 12.60
CA LYS A 88 -12.04 20.78 12.84
C LYS A 88 -10.86 20.00 12.27
N LEU A 89 -10.59 18.86 12.88
CA LEU A 89 -9.65 17.87 12.38
C LEU A 89 -10.40 16.56 12.19
N CYS A 90 -10.13 15.91 11.06
CA CYS A 90 -10.51 14.53 10.86
C CYS A 90 -9.80 13.62 11.88
N PRO A 91 -10.38 12.46 12.22
CA PRO A 91 -9.68 11.44 13.00
C PRO A 91 -8.31 11.08 12.39
N ASP A 92 -7.30 10.84 13.22
CA ASP A 92 -5.93 10.60 12.77
C ASP A 92 -5.84 9.44 11.76
N GLY A 93 -5.35 9.73 10.54
CA GLY A 93 -5.27 8.78 9.44
C GLY A 93 -6.41 8.86 8.41
N LEU A 94 -7.43 9.70 8.67
CA LEU A 94 -8.42 10.11 7.68
C LEU A 94 -8.14 11.51 7.16
N VAL A 95 -8.70 11.84 6.00
CA VAL A 95 -8.62 13.18 5.37
C VAL A 95 -10.01 13.70 5.07
N PHE A 96 -10.16 15.02 5.01
CA PHE A 96 -11.46 15.65 4.76
C PHE A 96 -11.87 15.43 3.29
N ASN A 97 -13.08 14.91 3.10
CA ASN A 97 -13.70 14.73 1.79
C ASN A 97 -14.56 15.96 1.48
N ASP A 98 -14.13 16.74 0.50
CA ASP A 98 -14.70 18.02 0.09
C ASP A 98 -15.68 17.91 -1.10
N PHE A 99 -16.14 16.70 -1.47
CA PHE A 99 -17.07 16.54 -2.60
C PHE A 99 -18.46 17.14 -2.38
N SER A 100 -18.86 17.41 -1.13
CA SER A 100 -20.12 18.09 -0.81
C SER A 100 -19.96 18.96 0.43
N PRO A 101 -20.08 20.29 0.31
CA PRO A 101 -19.97 21.20 1.46
C PRO A 101 -21.15 21.09 2.44
N GLN A 102 -22.17 20.27 2.15
CA GLN A 102 -23.30 20.03 3.05
C GLN A 102 -23.09 18.83 3.99
N HIS A 103 -22.04 18.03 3.77
CA HIS A 103 -21.81 16.80 4.52
C HIS A 103 -20.43 16.80 5.18
N GLU A 104 -20.39 16.76 6.50
CA GLU A 104 -19.17 16.53 7.26
C GLU A 104 -18.69 15.10 7.03
N LYS A 105 -17.62 14.93 6.24
CA LYS A 105 -17.12 13.60 5.92
C LYS A 105 -15.59 13.55 5.92
N CYS A 106 -15.08 12.57 6.67
CA CYS A 106 -13.68 12.19 6.65
C CYS A 106 -13.57 10.77 6.07
N ASP A 107 -12.70 10.59 5.09
CA ASP A 107 -12.49 9.31 4.40
C ASP A 107 -11.01 8.93 4.40
N LEU A 108 -10.72 7.69 4.00
CA LEU A 108 -9.35 7.26 3.71
C LEU A 108 -8.77 8.04 2.52
N PRO A 109 -7.43 8.25 2.48
CA PRO A 109 -6.80 9.10 1.47
C PRO A 109 -6.77 8.53 0.04
N PHE A 110 -7.20 7.27 -0.17
CA PHE A 110 -7.04 6.55 -1.45
C PHE A 110 -7.93 7.04 -2.61
N GLY A 111 -8.81 8.00 -2.36
CA GLY A 111 -9.68 8.61 -3.39
C GLY A 111 -9.88 10.11 -3.22
N ILE A 112 -9.08 10.76 -2.37
CA ILE A 112 -9.17 12.20 -2.07
C ILE A 112 -7.87 12.85 -2.52
N ASP A 113 -7.98 13.93 -3.30
CA ASP A 113 -6.82 14.65 -3.80
C ASP A 113 -6.26 15.62 -2.73
N CYS A 114 -5.23 15.16 -2.04
CA CYS A 114 -4.48 15.96 -1.06
C CYS A 114 -3.30 16.72 -1.68
N THR A 115 -3.09 16.70 -3.00
CA THR A 115 -1.85 17.24 -3.61
C THR A 115 -1.66 18.73 -3.36
N LYS A 116 -2.75 19.49 -3.28
CA LYS A 116 -2.73 20.94 -2.99
C LYS A 116 -2.62 21.27 -1.51
N ARG A 117 -3.01 20.34 -0.63
CA ARG A 117 -3.06 20.50 0.82
C ARG A 117 -2.38 19.34 1.54
N PRO A 118 -1.07 19.12 1.35
CA PRO A 118 -0.40 17.87 1.73
C PRO A 118 -0.13 17.74 3.24
N LYS A 119 -0.30 18.80 4.03
CA LYS A 119 -0.03 18.73 5.48
C LYS A 119 -1.06 17.81 6.14
N LEU A 120 -0.66 17.19 7.23
CA LEU A 120 -1.50 16.33 8.06
C LEU A 120 -1.21 16.62 9.53
N GLN A 121 -2.15 16.30 10.41
CA GLN A 121 -1.93 16.33 11.85
C GLN A 121 -0.78 15.40 12.25
N LYS A 122 -0.27 15.57 13.47
CA LYS A 122 0.76 14.67 14.00
C LYS A 122 0.19 13.25 14.17
N PRO A 123 0.90 12.21 13.70
CA PRO A 123 0.43 10.84 13.83
C PRO A 123 0.32 10.41 15.29
N GLN A 124 -0.68 9.59 15.58
CA GLN A 124 -0.87 8.93 16.87
C GLN A 124 -0.67 7.42 16.68
N PRO A 125 0.57 6.93 16.73
CA PRO A 125 0.88 5.54 16.44
C PRO A 125 0.42 4.60 17.56
N SER A 126 0.05 3.39 17.17
CA SER A 126 -0.27 2.26 18.03
C SER A 126 0.29 0.97 17.40
N PRO A 127 0.25 -0.21 18.06
CA PRO A 127 0.80 -1.44 17.50
C PRO A 127 0.24 -1.73 16.10
N HIS A 128 1.12 -1.92 15.11
CA HIS A 128 0.79 -2.17 13.69
C HIS A 128 0.09 -1.02 12.95
N CYS A 129 -0.16 0.10 13.63
CA CYS A 129 -0.94 1.23 13.14
C CYS A 129 -0.10 2.51 13.25
N PRO A 130 0.62 2.92 12.19
CA PRO A 130 1.31 4.22 12.14
C PRO A 130 0.39 5.43 12.40
N ARG A 131 -0.90 5.29 12.11
CA ARG A 131 -1.99 6.24 12.43
C ARG A 131 -3.17 5.48 13.02
N MET A 132 -4.07 6.18 13.70
CA MET A 132 -5.26 5.56 14.32
C MET A 132 -6.20 4.89 13.30
N HIS A 133 -6.30 5.42 12.09
CA HIS A 133 -7.10 4.88 10.99
C HIS A 133 -6.24 4.65 9.75
N GLY A 134 -6.48 3.58 9.00
CA GLY A 134 -5.81 3.36 7.73
C GLY A 134 -5.59 1.90 7.36
N TYR A 135 -5.00 1.69 6.18
CA TYR A 135 -4.44 0.43 5.74
C TYR A 135 -2.91 0.55 5.69
N PHE A 136 -2.21 -0.34 6.37
CA PHE A 136 -0.75 -0.28 6.51
C PHE A 136 -0.11 -1.61 6.16
N ALA A 137 1.01 -1.61 5.45
CA ALA A 137 1.70 -2.85 5.14
C ALA A 137 2.26 -3.52 6.40
N HIS A 138 2.53 -4.82 6.28
CA HIS A 138 3.28 -5.54 7.29
C HIS A 138 4.67 -4.91 7.52
N GLU A 139 5.16 -4.89 8.76
CA GLU A 139 6.44 -4.25 9.10
C GLU A 139 7.65 -4.93 8.47
N ASP A 140 7.61 -6.27 8.37
CA ASP A 140 8.59 -7.01 7.59
C ASP A 140 8.38 -6.76 6.09
N PRO A 141 9.33 -6.10 5.40
CA PRO A 141 9.19 -5.79 3.98
C PRO A 141 9.09 -7.02 3.08
N ARG A 142 9.53 -8.20 3.56
CA ARG A 142 9.44 -9.48 2.84
C ARG A 142 8.03 -10.06 2.87
N ILE A 143 7.18 -9.61 3.78
CA ILE A 143 5.77 -10.01 3.84
C ILE A 143 5.00 -9.03 2.95
N CYS A 144 4.67 -9.48 1.75
CA CYS A 144 4.10 -8.63 0.70
C CYS A 144 2.57 -8.71 0.63
N ASN A 145 1.99 -9.83 1.06
CA ASN A 145 0.57 -10.11 0.96
C ASN A 145 -0.22 -9.82 2.24
N THR A 146 0.43 -9.39 3.34
CA THR A 146 -0.26 -9.11 4.60
C THR A 146 -0.23 -7.63 4.92
N PHE A 147 -1.33 -7.12 5.43
CA PHE A 147 -1.50 -5.72 5.82
C PHE A 147 -2.44 -5.62 7.02
N TYR A 148 -2.47 -4.44 7.62
CA TYR A 148 -3.28 -4.12 8.79
C TYR A 148 -4.35 -3.11 8.42
N TYR A 149 -5.59 -3.37 8.85
CA TYR A 149 -6.67 -2.41 8.81
C TYR A 149 -6.90 -1.85 10.21
N CYS A 150 -6.63 -0.56 10.38
CA CYS A 150 -6.69 0.13 11.67
C CYS A 150 -7.96 0.97 11.78
N VAL A 151 -8.63 0.84 12.93
CA VAL A 151 -9.75 1.70 13.35
C VAL A 151 -9.51 2.06 14.82
N GLU A 152 -9.39 3.35 15.11
CA GLU A 152 -9.10 3.86 16.46
C GLU A 152 -7.88 3.18 17.12
N GLY A 153 -6.84 2.93 16.32
CA GLY A 153 -5.59 2.30 16.76
C GLY A 153 -5.68 0.79 17.04
N LYS A 154 -6.82 0.15 16.73
CA LYS A 154 -6.99 -1.30 16.79
C LYS A 154 -6.88 -1.87 15.38
N PHE A 155 -5.99 -2.84 15.18
CA PHE A 155 -5.76 -3.46 13.89
C PHE A 155 -6.51 -4.78 13.71
N ASN A 156 -6.90 -5.06 12.47
CA ASN A 156 -7.16 -6.40 11.98
C ASN A 156 -6.06 -6.76 10.97
N MET A 157 -5.44 -7.93 11.12
CA MET A 157 -4.49 -8.45 10.15
C MET A 157 -5.25 -9.11 9.00
N ILE A 158 -4.95 -8.72 7.77
CA ILE A 158 -5.61 -9.20 6.55
C ILE A 158 -4.55 -9.71 5.59
N THR A 159 -4.80 -10.89 5.02
CA THR A 159 -3.97 -11.46 3.95
C THR A 159 -4.69 -11.27 2.62
N CYS A 160 -3.98 -10.70 1.64
CA CYS A 160 -4.43 -10.59 0.27
C CYS A 160 -4.71 -11.97 -0.33
N PRO A 161 -5.65 -12.06 -1.28
CA PRO A 161 -5.82 -13.27 -2.09
C PRO A 161 -4.51 -13.72 -2.72
N ASP A 162 -4.36 -15.03 -2.94
CA ASP A 162 -3.14 -15.60 -3.49
C ASP A 162 -2.75 -14.96 -4.83
N GLY A 163 -1.46 -14.70 -4.98
CA GLY A 163 -0.91 -14.03 -6.16
C GLY A 163 -0.99 -12.51 -6.12
N LEU A 164 -1.65 -11.91 -5.13
CA LEU A 164 -1.73 -10.46 -4.93
C LEU A 164 -0.86 -10.00 -3.76
N VAL A 165 -0.49 -8.72 -3.80
CA VAL A 165 0.27 -8.03 -2.75
C VAL A 165 -0.44 -6.75 -2.35
N PHE A 166 -0.25 -6.33 -1.11
CA PHE A 166 -0.83 -5.08 -0.63
C PHE A 166 -0.08 -3.89 -1.25
N SER A 167 -0.83 -2.95 -1.83
CA SER A 167 -0.30 -1.67 -2.32
C SER A 167 -0.64 -0.56 -1.33
N GLU A 168 0.38 -0.02 -0.67
CA GLU A 168 0.23 1.14 0.23
C GLU A 168 -0.28 2.39 -0.49
N LYS A 169 -0.06 2.48 -1.81
CA LYS A 169 -0.49 3.63 -2.63
C LYS A 169 -1.99 3.64 -2.84
N THR A 170 -2.61 2.47 -3.06
CA THR A 170 -4.04 2.35 -3.39
C THR A 170 -4.87 1.81 -2.23
N GLY A 171 -4.23 1.28 -1.17
CA GLY A 171 -4.92 0.72 -0.01
C GLY A 171 -5.61 -0.61 -0.29
N ILE A 172 -5.29 -1.26 -1.41
CA ILE A 172 -5.91 -2.51 -1.85
C ILE A 172 -4.86 -3.54 -2.28
N CYS A 173 -5.30 -4.80 -2.42
CA CYS A 173 -4.48 -5.88 -2.96
C CYS A 173 -4.43 -5.78 -4.49
N ASN A 174 -3.22 -5.66 -5.05
CA ASN A 174 -2.96 -5.54 -6.49
C ASN A 174 -1.99 -6.62 -6.95
N TRP A 175 -1.86 -6.75 -8.27
CA TRP A 175 -0.81 -7.58 -8.85
C TRP A 175 0.57 -7.03 -8.45
N PRO A 176 1.56 -7.90 -8.20
CA PRO A 176 2.90 -7.50 -7.78
C PRO A 176 3.54 -6.42 -8.66
N ASP A 177 3.36 -6.52 -9.98
CA ASP A 177 3.88 -5.57 -10.97
C ASP A 177 3.19 -4.19 -10.94
N GLU A 178 1.93 -4.14 -10.52
CA GLU A 178 1.15 -2.89 -10.40
C GLU A 178 1.30 -2.24 -9.03
N ALA A 179 1.43 -3.05 -7.97
CA ALA A 179 1.60 -2.55 -6.61
C ALA A 179 2.93 -1.81 -6.44
N GLN A 180 3.94 -2.14 -7.26
CA GLN A 180 5.27 -1.51 -7.29
C GLN A 180 5.97 -1.48 -5.92
N LYS A 181 5.62 -2.41 -5.03
CA LYS A 181 6.28 -2.57 -3.72
C LYS A 181 7.66 -3.18 -3.93
N LYS A 182 8.70 -2.47 -3.48
CA LYS A 182 10.09 -2.92 -3.60
C LYS A 182 10.29 -4.28 -2.91
N GLY A 183 10.90 -5.24 -3.61
CA GLY A 183 11.14 -6.60 -3.10
C GLY A 183 9.91 -7.51 -3.09
N CYS A 184 8.82 -7.07 -3.73
CA CYS A 184 7.59 -7.82 -3.89
C CYS A 184 7.23 -7.96 -5.37
N GLY A 185 8.23 -8.03 -6.27
CA GLY A 185 7.96 -8.21 -7.70
C GLY A 185 7.51 -9.64 -8.01
N SER A 186 6.73 -9.84 -9.08
CA SER A 186 6.18 -11.17 -9.41
C SER A 186 7.24 -12.27 -9.51
N ARG A 187 8.36 -11.99 -10.18
CA ARG A 187 9.45 -12.98 -10.37
C ARG A 187 10.12 -13.34 -9.05
N GLU A 188 10.25 -12.38 -8.14
CA GLU A 188 10.87 -12.56 -6.83
C GLU A 188 9.97 -13.37 -5.89
N LEU A 189 8.66 -13.13 -5.94
CA LEU A 189 7.68 -13.80 -5.08
C LEU A 189 7.37 -15.23 -5.51
N PHE A 190 7.27 -15.46 -6.81
CA PHE A 190 6.83 -16.76 -7.33
C PHE A 190 7.98 -17.68 -7.74
N ASN A 191 9.21 -17.17 -7.80
CA ASN A 191 10.37 -17.91 -8.33
C ASN A 191 10.09 -18.56 -9.71
N PHE A 192 9.22 -17.94 -10.50
CA PHE A 192 8.77 -18.42 -11.79
C PHE A 192 9.18 -17.43 -12.88
N THR A 193 9.63 -17.97 -14.02
CA THR A 193 9.99 -17.18 -15.20
C THR A 193 9.15 -17.63 -16.38
N CYS A 194 8.49 -16.67 -17.03
CA CYS A 194 7.71 -16.93 -18.23
C CYS A 194 8.58 -17.55 -19.33
N PRO A 195 8.17 -18.69 -19.90
CA PRO A 195 8.80 -19.25 -21.08
C PRO A 195 8.82 -18.23 -22.23
N LYS A 196 9.95 -18.16 -22.94
CA LYS A 196 10.12 -17.30 -24.10
C LYS A 196 9.28 -17.83 -25.25
N VAL A 197 8.45 -16.96 -25.81
CA VAL A 197 7.56 -17.26 -26.93
C VAL A 197 7.60 -16.11 -27.94
N ASP A 198 7.09 -16.37 -29.14
CA ASP A 198 6.96 -15.34 -30.17
C ASP A 198 5.95 -14.26 -29.76
N GLU A 199 6.08 -13.06 -30.34
CA GLU A 199 5.28 -11.89 -29.99
C GLU A 199 3.77 -12.12 -30.13
N SER A 200 3.35 -12.88 -31.16
CA SER A 200 1.94 -13.24 -31.37
C SER A 200 1.38 -14.09 -30.23
N VAL A 201 2.19 -15.00 -29.68
CA VAL A 201 1.81 -15.84 -28.54
C VAL A 201 1.87 -15.02 -27.26
N ALA A 202 2.90 -14.21 -27.07
CA ALA A 202 3.06 -13.31 -25.93
C ALA A 202 1.84 -12.37 -25.76
N ALA A 203 1.32 -11.85 -26.87
CA ALA A 203 0.12 -11.02 -26.92
C ALA A 203 -1.15 -11.74 -26.42
N THR A 204 -1.19 -13.08 -26.43
CA THR A 204 -2.32 -13.87 -25.89
C THR A 204 -2.24 -14.12 -24.39
N HIS A 205 -1.16 -13.66 -23.73
CA HIS A 205 -0.87 -13.92 -22.32
C HIS A 205 -0.88 -15.41 -21.99
N PRO A 206 0.12 -16.18 -22.48
CA PRO A 206 0.12 -17.63 -22.35
C PRO A 206 0.11 -18.05 -20.88
N ARG A 207 -0.48 -19.24 -20.64
CA ARG A 207 -0.70 -19.78 -19.29
C ARG A 207 0.11 -21.05 -19.11
N TYR A 208 0.71 -21.20 -17.93
CA TYR A 208 1.60 -22.32 -17.59
C TYR A 208 1.24 -22.87 -16.21
N PRO A 209 1.29 -24.19 -16.00
CA PRO A 209 0.98 -24.79 -14.71
C PRO A 209 1.96 -24.33 -13.62
N ASP A 210 1.48 -24.25 -12.39
CA ASP A 210 2.35 -24.27 -11.22
C ASP A 210 2.77 -25.72 -10.93
N THR A 211 4.07 -25.99 -10.87
CA THR A 211 4.58 -27.37 -10.73
C THR A 211 4.43 -27.92 -9.32
N GLU A 212 4.26 -27.05 -8.33
CA GLU A 212 4.14 -27.42 -6.92
C GLU A 212 2.69 -27.41 -6.45
N ASP A 213 1.78 -26.81 -7.22
CA ASP A 213 0.39 -26.65 -6.84
C ASP A 213 -0.56 -26.75 -8.04
N CYS A 214 -1.19 -27.92 -8.18
CA CYS A 214 -2.13 -28.19 -9.27
C CYS A 214 -3.32 -27.21 -9.35
N GLN A 215 -3.68 -26.54 -8.25
CA GLN A 215 -4.77 -25.55 -8.27
C GLN A 215 -4.33 -24.25 -8.95
N TYR A 216 -3.04 -23.93 -8.95
CA TYR A 216 -2.54 -22.65 -9.45
C TYR A 216 -1.84 -22.79 -10.81
N PHE A 217 -1.77 -21.66 -11.50
CA PHE A 217 -1.08 -21.50 -12.77
C PHE A 217 -0.58 -20.06 -12.90
N TYR A 218 0.34 -19.83 -13.82
CA TYR A 218 0.87 -18.50 -14.13
C TYR A 218 0.29 -17.99 -15.42
N VAL A 219 -0.23 -16.76 -15.40
CA VAL A 219 -0.55 -15.98 -16.60
C VAL A 219 0.65 -15.09 -16.91
N CYS A 220 1.25 -15.26 -18.07
CA CYS A 220 2.40 -14.45 -18.50
C CYS A 220 1.94 -13.23 -19.29
N VAL A 221 1.74 -12.10 -18.61
CA VAL A 221 1.35 -10.84 -19.24
C VAL A 221 2.45 -10.40 -20.22
N ASN A 222 2.04 -10.20 -21.48
CA ASN A 222 2.91 -9.97 -22.64
C ASN A 222 4.09 -10.94 -22.75
N GLY A 223 3.94 -12.19 -22.27
CA GLY A 223 5.00 -13.20 -22.28
C GLY A 223 6.15 -12.96 -21.29
N GLU A 224 6.09 -11.90 -20.46
CA GLU A 224 7.24 -11.48 -19.63
C GLU A 224 6.96 -11.49 -18.13
N ILE A 225 5.77 -11.06 -17.71
CA ILE A 225 5.43 -10.81 -16.30
C ILE A 225 4.49 -11.91 -15.81
N PRO A 226 4.93 -12.79 -14.91
CA PRO A 226 4.06 -13.83 -14.39
C PRO A 226 3.09 -13.27 -13.36
N ARG A 227 1.83 -13.66 -13.47
CA ARG A 227 0.80 -13.43 -12.45
C ARG A 227 0.23 -14.78 -12.02
N ARG A 228 0.42 -15.16 -10.76
CA ARG A 228 -0.13 -16.42 -10.23
C ARG A 228 -1.65 -16.29 -10.12
N SER A 229 -2.37 -17.27 -10.61
CA SER A 229 -3.83 -17.34 -10.61
C SER A 229 -4.27 -18.73 -10.21
N GLY A 230 -5.46 -18.84 -9.61
CA GLY A 230 -5.98 -20.10 -9.09
C GLY A 230 -7.23 -20.56 -9.85
N CYS A 231 -7.33 -21.87 -10.03
CA CYS A 231 -8.58 -22.54 -10.32
C CYS A 231 -9.50 -22.55 -9.08
N LYS A 232 -10.78 -22.84 -9.28
CA LYS A 232 -11.70 -23.03 -8.16
C LYS A 232 -11.27 -24.23 -7.31
N LEU A 233 -11.61 -24.21 -6.03
CA LEU A 233 -11.38 -25.36 -5.15
C LEU A 233 -11.96 -26.64 -5.78
N GLY A 234 -11.16 -27.71 -5.83
CA GLY A 234 -11.49 -28.98 -6.48
C GLY A 234 -11.10 -29.08 -7.96
N GLN A 235 -10.72 -27.97 -8.59
CA GLN A 235 -10.22 -27.92 -9.97
C GLN A 235 -8.70 -27.79 -10.00
N ALA A 236 -8.09 -28.26 -11.08
CA ALA A 236 -6.68 -28.09 -11.38
C ALA A 236 -6.50 -27.50 -12.79
N PHE A 237 -5.36 -26.89 -13.03
CA PHE A 237 -5.02 -26.34 -14.34
C PHE A 237 -4.57 -27.46 -15.29
N ASP A 238 -5.27 -27.63 -16.41
CA ASP A 238 -4.91 -28.54 -17.50
C ASP A 238 -4.07 -27.78 -18.53
N GLU A 239 -2.77 -28.04 -18.55
CA GLU A 239 -1.83 -27.43 -19.50
C GLU A 239 -2.20 -27.74 -20.96
N ARG A 240 -2.75 -28.93 -21.22
CA ARG A 240 -3.06 -29.40 -22.58
C ARG A 240 -4.19 -28.60 -23.21
N THR A 241 -5.11 -28.09 -22.40
CA THR A 241 -6.22 -27.24 -22.85
C THR A 241 -6.04 -25.77 -22.49
N GLY A 242 -5.07 -25.45 -21.61
CA GLY A 242 -4.81 -24.12 -21.07
C GLY A 242 -5.95 -23.60 -20.19
N LYS A 243 -6.69 -24.48 -19.50
CA LYS A 243 -7.91 -24.15 -18.75
C LYS A 243 -8.00 -24.96 -17.46
N CYS A 244 -8.80 -24.48 -16.52
CA CYS A 244 -9.16 -25.26 -15.33
C CYS A 244 -10.18 -26.34 -15.67
N ASP A 245 -9.97 -27.56 -15.20
CA ASP A 245 -10.95 -28.65 -15.18
C ASP A 245 -10.87 -29.38 -13.82
N TRP A 246 -11.76 -30.32 -13.56
CA TRP A 246 -11.75 -31.11 -12.34
C TRP A 246 -10.45 -31.89 -12.20
N ALA A 247 -9.83 -31.81 -11.03
CA ALA A 247 -8.51 -32.39 -10.78
C ALA A 247 -8.45 -33.88 -11.17
N ARG A 248 -9.52 -34.65 -10.90
CA ARG A 248 -9.66 -36.07 -11.25
C ARG A 248 -9.51 -36.41 -12.74
N LYS A 249 -9.74 -35.45 -13.65
CA LYS A 249 -9.60 -35.63 -15.10
C LYS A 249 -8.19 -35.36 -15.62
N ILE A 250 -7.35 -34.74 -14.80
CA ILE A 250 -5.99 -34.34 -15.11
C ILE A 250 -5.07 -35.41 -14.49
N PRO A 251 -4.47 -36.32 -15.29
CA PRO A 251 -3.78 -37.51 -14.76
C PRO A 251 -2.71 -37.21 -13.70
N GLU A 252 -1.98 -36.11 -13.87
CA GLU A 252 -0.93 -35.62 -12.97
C GLU A 252 -1.49 -35.02 -11.66
N CYS A 253 -2.72 -34.51 -11.69
CA CYS A 253 -3.36 -33.82 -10.57
C CYS A 253 -4.54 -34.62 -9.97
N LYS A 254 -4.82 -35.82 -10.47
CA LYS A 254 -5.99 -36.63 -10.08
C LYS A 254 -6.11 -36.87 -8.57
N ASP A 255 -4.97 -36.90 -7.89
CA ASP A 255 -4.86 -37.21 -6.47
C ASP A 255 -4.52 -35.97 -5.63
N TRP A 256 -4.46 -34.77 -6.24
CA TRP A 256 -4.00 -33.53 -5.60
C TRP A 256 -4.78 -33.17 -4.33
N TYR A 257 -6.11 -33.31 -4.38
CA TYR A 257 -6.99 -32.97 -3.26
C TYR A 257 -7.18 -34.12 -2.26
N LYS A 258 -6.57 -35.29 -2.47
CA LYS A 258 -6.71 -36.41 -1.53
C LYS A 258 -6.11 -36.02 -0.17
N GLY A 259 -6.95 -36.05 0.87
CA GLY A 259 -6.56 -35.63 2.22
C GLY A 259 -6.71 -34.13 2.50
N GLN A 260 -7.02 -33.32 1.48
CA GLN A 260 -7.45 -31.92 1.65
C GLN A 260 -8.98 -31.82 1.66
N LEU A 261 -9.63 -32.61 0.81
CA LEU A 261 -11.08 -32.73 0.70
C LEU A 261 -11.48 -34.21 0.73
N THR A 262 -12.67 -34.50 1.24
CA THR A 262 -13.33 -35.79 1.11
C THR A 262 -13.88 -35.98 -0.31
N ASP A 263 -14.10 -37.24 -0.71
CA ASP A 263 -14.69 -37.55 -2.01
C ASP A 263 -16.11 -36.95 -2.13
N GLU A 264 -16.87 -36.93 -1.03
CA GLU A 264 -18.19 -36.30 -0.97
C GLU A 264 -18.14 -34.79 -1.14
N GLU A 265 -17.17 -34.11 -0.52
CA GLU A 265 -16.98 -32.66 -0.68
C GLU A 265 -16.58 -32.31 -2.11
N LEU A 266 -15.69 -33.09 -2.72
CA LEU A 266 -15.27 -32.89 -4.10
C LEU A 266 -16.43 -33.12 -5.07
N ASP A 267 -17.25 -34.16 -4.86
CA ASP A 267 -18.45 -34.41 -5.66
C ASP A 267 -19.48 -33.27 -5.48
N ALA A 268 -19.66 -32.75 -4.27
CA ALA A 268 -20.57 -31.63 -4.02
C ALA A 268 -20.09 -30.32 -4.69
N LEU A 269 -18.78 -30.13 -4.87
CA LEU A 269 -18.24 -29.01 -5.64
C LEU A 269 -18.51 -29.16 -7.14
N GLU A 270 -18.40 -30.37 -7.67
CA GLU A 270 -18.66 -30.67 -9.08
C GLU A 270 -20.14 -30.68 -9.44
N ASN A 271 -20.95 -31.22 -8.55
CA ASN A 271 -22.38 -31.44 -8.68
C ASN A 271 -23.10 -30.72 -7.54
N PRO A 272 -23.14 -29.37 -7.55
CA PRO A 272 -23.72 -28.61 -6.45
C PRO A 272 -25.20 -28.97 -6.26
N PRO A 273 -25.62 -29.24 -5.01
CA PRO A 273 -27.00 -29.60 -4.73
C PRO A 273 -27.95 -28.47 -5.16
N PRO A 274 -29.20 -28.79 -5.55
CA PRO A 274 -30.16 -27.77 -5.93
C PRO A 274 -30.38 -26.79 -4.78
N LYS A 275 -30.25 -25.49 -5.07
CA LYS A 275 -30.46 -24.44 -4.06
C LYS A 275 -31.84 -24.61 -3.42
N PRO A 276 -31.94 -24.56 -2.08
CA PRO A 276 -33.24 -24.62 -1.42
C PRO A 276 -34.12 -23.47 -1.93
N LYS A 277 -35.34 -23.80 -2.37
CA LYS A 277 -36.30 -22.78 -2.79
C LYS A 277 -36.68 -21.95 -1.57
N HIS A 278 -36.28 -20.68 -1.54
CA HIS A 278 -36.86 -19.73 -0.61
C HIS A 278 -38.37 -19.63 -0.93
N SER A 279 -39.20 -20.19 -0.05
CA SER A 279 -40.64 -19.98 -0.07
C SER A 279 -40.89 -18.48 0.08
N GLY A 280 -41.26 -17.83 -1.03
CA GLY A 280 -41.47 -16.38 -1.09
C GLY A 280 -42.43 -15.93 0.01
N GLY A 281 -41.92 -15.09 0.91
CA GLY A 281 -42.75 -14.27 1.78
C GLY A 281 -43.68 -13.43 0.91
N HIS A 282 -44.96 -13.43 1.25
CA HIS A 282 -45.99 -12.64 0.59
C HIS A 282 -45.54 -11.20 0.33
N SER A 283 -45.32 -10.86 -0.94
CA SER A 283 -45.26 -9.48 -1.39
C SER A 283 -46.65 -8.86 -1.15
N ARG A 284 -46.76 -8.06 -0.08
CA ARG A 284 -47.94 -7.20 0.15
C ARG A 284 -48.04 -6.24 -1.04
N ARG A 285 -48.95 -6.55 -1.98
CA ARG A 285 -49.39 -5.63 -3.03
C ARG A 285 -49.75 -4.28 -2.41
N LYS A 286 -49.01 -3.24 -2.75
CA LYS A 286 -49.38 -1.84 -2.47
C LYS A 286 -50.75 -1.57 -3.12
N GLY A 287 -51.65 -0.99 -2.32
CA GLY A 287 -53.02 -0.69 -2.67
C GLY A 287 -53.17 0.21 -3.90
N ALA A 288 -54.30 0.02 -4.58
CA ALA A 288 -54.74 0.79 -5.72
C ALA A 288 -54.91 2.28 -5.38
N LYS A 289 -54.50 3.14 -6.31
CA LYS A 289 -54.75 4.59 -6.30
C LYS A 289 -56.19 4.84 -6.79
N PRO A 290 -57.02 5.67 -6.13
CA PRO A 290 -58.34 6.00 -6.65
C PRO A 290 -58.26 6.96 -7.83
N PRO A 291 -59.24 6.94 -8.76
CA PRO A 291 -59.26 7.81 -9.94
C PRO A 291 -59.71 9.24 -9.59
N ALA A 292 -59.40 10.13 -10.54
CA ALA A 292 -59.42 11.59 -10.51
C ALA A 292 -60.75 12.26 -10.14
#